data_AF-F3QPV1-F1
#
_entry.id   AF-F3QPV1-F1
#
_cell.length_a   1.000
_cell.length_b   1.000
_cell.length_c   1.000
_cell.angle_alpha   90.00
_cell.angle_beta   90.00
_cell.angle_gamma   90.00
#
_symmetry.space_group_name_H-M   'P 1'
#
loop_
_entity.id
_entity.type
_entity.pdbx_description
1 polymer ?
#
loop_
_entity_poly.entity_id
_entity_poly.type
_entity_poly.pdbx_seq_one_letter_code
_entity_poly.pdbx_strand_id
1 'polypeptide(L)' 'MARPVFYYHLKRLKIADKYAAEKKEIRDIFHEHKGRYGYRRITAEMRNRGYTINHKTVRRIMIEMGL' A
#
# COMPACT_ATOMS: atom_id res chain seq x y z
N MET A 1 -5.46 -1.10 -33.29
CA MET A 1 -5.58 -0.87 -31.83
C MET A 1 -5.49 0.62 -31.55
N ALA A 2 -6.40 1.18 -30.76
CA ALA A 2 -6.45 2.62 -30.51
C ALA A 2 -5.19 3.08 -29.73
N ARG A 3 -4.30 3.80 -30.43
CA ARG A 3 -3.09 4.44 -29.86
C ARG A 3 -3.31 5.24 -28.56
N PRO A 4 -4.44 5.93 -28.31
CA PRO A 4 -4.62 6.73 -27.10
C PRO A 4 -4.59 5.89 -25.80
N VAL A 5 -5.16 4.69 -25.84
CA VAL A 5 -5.25 3.80 -24.66
C VAL A 5 -3.86 3.28 -24.29
N PHE A 6 -3.06 2.89 -25.30
CA PHE A 6 -1.69 2.42 -25.11
C PHE A 6 -0.81 3.46 -24.39
N TYR A 7 -0.81 4.71 -24.88
CA TYR A 7 -0.01 5.78 -24.27
C TYR A 7 -0.54 6.22 -22.89
N TYR A 8 -1.85 6.12 -22.63
CA TYR A 8 -2.43 6.36 -21.31
C TYR A 8 -1.92 5.38 -20.26
N HIS A 9 -1.93 4.08 -20.57
CA HIS A 9 -1.39 3.04 -19.68
C HIS A 9 0.12 3.18 -19.50
N LEU A 10 0.87 3.44 -20.59
CA LEU A 10 2.32 3.65 -20.54
C LEU A 10 2.70 4.85 -19.64
N LYS A 11 1.92 5.94 -19.69
CA LYS A 11 2.13 7.09 -18.81
C LYS A 11 1.84 6.74 -17.36
N ARG A 12 0.79 5.98 -17.07
CA ARG A 12 0.45 5.52 -15.70
C ARG A 12 1.49 4.58 -15.11
N LEU A 13 2.11 3.71 -15.91
CA LEU A 13 3.18 2.83 -15.47
C LEU A 13 4.46 3.59 -15.06
N LYS A 14 4.67 4.79 -15.62
CA LYS A 14 5.80 5.68 -15.27
C LYS A 14 5.54 6.53 -14.02
N ILE A 15 4.33 6.52 -13.47
CA ILE A 15 4.02 7.27 -12.25
C ILE A 15 4.61 6.51 -11.07
N ALA A 16 5.40 7.20 -10.24
CA ALA A 16 5.96 6.64 -9.01
C ALA A 16 4.86 6.05 -8.12
N ASP A 17 5.17 4.96 -7.42
CA ASP A 17 4.21 4.28 -6.56
C ASP A 17 3.71 5.25 -5.48
N LYS A 18 2.44 5.64 -5.61
CA LYS A 18 1.77 6.58 -4.70
C LYS A 18 1.85 6.12 -3.25
N TYR A 19 1.94 4.81 -3.02
CA TYR A 19 1.90 4.21 -1.68
C TYR A 19 3.27 3.67 -1.23
N ALA A 20 4.38 4.15 -1.82
CA ALA A 20 5.71 3.63 -1.49
C ALA A 20 6.07 3.79 0.00
N ALA A 21 5.72 4.94 0.61
CA ALA A 21 5.96 5.20 2.03
C ALA A 21 5.09 4.30 2.91
N GLU A 22 3.81 4.18 2.58
CA GLU A 22 2.86 3.36 3.33
C GLU A 22 3.18 1.87 3.22
N LYS A 23 3.66 1.41 2.05
CA LYS A 23 4.15 0.03 1.86
C LYS A 23 5.32 -0.28 2.79
N LYS A 24 6.29 0.64 2.88
CA LYS A 24 7.44 0.50 3.77
C LYS A 24 6.99 0.41 5.23
N GLU A 25 6.16 1.35 5.66
CA GLU A 25 5.67 1.41 7.03
C GLU A 25 4.80 0.20 7.41
N ILE A 26 3.91 -0.26 6.52
CA ILE A 26 3.12 -1.49 6.73
C ILE A 26 4.05 -2.69 6.94
N ARG A 27 5.11 -2.79 6.15
CA ARG A 27 6.10 -3.87 6.25
C ARG A 27 6.88 -3.79 7.55
N ASP A 28 7.28 -2.59 7.96
CA ASP A 28 8.01 -2.36 9.21
C ASP A 28 7.14 -2.77 10.42
N ILE A 29 5.88 -2.31 10.49
CA ILE A 29 4.91 -2.71 11.53
C ILE A 29 4.69 -4.23 11.52
N PHE A 30 4.54 -4.83 10.34
CA PHE A 30 4.33 -6.27 10.21
C PHE A 30 5.50 -7.07 10.77
N HIS A 31 6.75 -6.67 10.47
CA HIS A 31 7.95 -7.33 10.98
C HIS A 31 8.17 -7.07 12.47
N GLU A 32 7.92 -5.85 12.95
CA GLU A 32 8.00 -5.48 14.38
C GLU A 32 7.12 -6.38 15.24
N HIS A 33 5.90 -6.68 14.76
CA HIS A 33 4.97 -7.58 15.44
C HIS A 33 5.07 -9.05 14.99
N LYS A 34 6.16 -9.43 14.32
CA LYS A 34 6.45 -10.82 13.89
C LYS A 34 5.33 -11.45 13.06
N GLY A 35 4.65 -10.66 12.23
CA GLY A 35 3.55 -11.10 11.37
C GLY A 35 2.24 -11.43 12.09
N ARG A 36 2.11 -11.12 13.39
CA ARG A 36 0.86 -11.37 14.15
C ARG A 36 -0.24 -10.36 13.82
N TYR A 37 0.13 -9.21 13.27
CA TYR A 37 -0.80 -8.12 13.01
C TYR A 37 -1.36 -8.22 11.60
N GLY A 38 -2.67 -8.45 11.50
CA GLY A 38 -3.39 -8.30 10.23
C GLY A 38 -3.73 -6.83 9.93
N TYR A 39 -4.34 -6.60 8.77
CA TYR A 39 -4.60 -5.25 8.23
C TYR A 39 -5.35 -4.31 9.20
N ARG A 40 -6.26 -4.83 10.03
CA ARG A 40 -7.00 -4.02 11.03
C ARG A 40 -6.08 -3.42 12.09
N ARG A 41 -5.16 -4.23 12.64
CA ARG A 41 -4.20 -3.78 13.67
C ARG A 41 -3.15 -2.87 13.06
N ILE A 42 -2.68 -3.20 11.86
CA ILE A 42 -1.75 -2.34 11.11
C ILE A 42 -2.39 -0.97 10.81
N THR A 43 -3.68 -0.92 10.44
CA THR A 43 -4.37 0.36 10.22
C THR A 43 -4.43 1.21 11.50
N ALA A 44 -4.62 0.58 12.67
CA ALA A 44 -4.61 1.29 13.95
C ALA A 44 -3.21 1.86 14.26
N GLU A 45 -2.16 1.06 14.08
CA GLU A 45 -0.77 1.51 14.24
C GLU A 45 -0.40 2.62 13.26
N MET A 46 -0.79 2.49 11.99
CA MET A 46 -0.59 3.55 11.00
C MET A 46 -1.24 4.86 11.43
N ARG A 47 -2.46 4.80 11.99
CA ARG A 47 -3.14 5.99 12.51
C ARG A 47 -2.43 6.58 13.72
N ASN A 48 -1.89 5.75 14.61
CA ASN A 48 -1.09 6.19 15.76
C ASN A 48 0.20 6.90 15.30
N ARG A 49 0.80 6.45 14.20
CA ARG A 49 1.98 7.05 13.57
C ARG A 49 1.66 8.28 12.69
N GLY A 50 0.39 8.72 12.67
CA GLY A 50 -0.05 9.93 11.95
C GLY A 50 -0.47 9.72 10.49
N TYR A 51 -0.55 8.48 10.01
CA TYR A 51 -1.02 8.18 8.66
C TYR A 51 -2.55 8.12 8.60
N THR A 52 -3.14 8.93 7.74
CA THR A 52 -4.58 8.94 7.48
C THR A 52 -4.92 8.06 6.28
N ILE A 53 -4.71 6.74 6.40
CA ILE A 53 -5.01 5.75 5.36
C ILE A 53 -6.28 4.95 5.69
N ASN A 54 -7.07 4.65 4.65
CA ASN A 54 -8.25 3.81 4.80
C ASN A 54 -7.85 2.34 4.98
N HIS A 55 -8.50 1.62 5.91
CA HIS A 55 -8.30 0.19 6.15
C HIS A 55 -8.45 -0.67 4.87
N LYS A 56 -9.30 -0.25 3.91
CA LYS A 56 -9.43 -0.94 2.62
C LYS A 56 -8.15 -0.84 1.78
N THR A 57 -7.50 0.31 1.81
CA THR A 57 -6.23 0.56 1.11
C THR A 57 -5.10 -0.24 1.75
N VAL A 58 -5.03 -0.26 3.09
CA VAL A 58 -4.07 -1.11 3.83
C VAL A 58 -4.25 -2.58 3.46
N ARG A 59 -5.50 -3.07 3.43
CA ARG A 59 -5.79 -4.45 3.01
C ARG A 59 -5.33 -4.72 1.57
N ARG A 60 -5.61 -3.81 0.63
CA ARG A 60 -5.17 -3.97 -0.77
C ARG A 60 -3.66 -4.03 -0.87
N ILE A 61 -2.97 -3.12 -0.18
CA ILE A 61 -1.51 -3.04 -0.16
C ILE A 61 -0.89 -4.30 0.45
N MET A 62 -1.42 -4.82 1.56
CA MET A 62 -0.93 -6.08 2.13
C MET A 62 -1.09 -7.26 1.17
N ILE A 63 -2.25 -7.38 0.49
CA ILE A 63 -2.48 -8.41 -0.52
C ILE A 63 -1.50 -8.27 -1.70
N GLU A 64 -1.27 -7.04 -2.19
CA GLU A 64 -0.29 -6.77 -3.25
C GLU A 64 1.14 -7.16 -2.83
N MET A 65 1.47 -7.06 -1.54
CA MET A 65 2.78 -7.43 -0.99
C MET A 65 2.90 -8.89 -0.52
N GLY A 66 1.80 -9.64 -0.51
CA GLY A 66 1.78 -11.03 -0.02
C GLY A 66 1.96 -11.18 1.50
N LEU A 67 1.56 -10.18 2.28
CA LEU A 67 1.60 -10.16 3.75
C LEU A 67 0.26 -10.52 4.39
#